data_AF-A0A8S3CM78-F1
#
_entry.id   AF-A0A8S3CM78-F1
#
_cell.length_a   1.000
_cell.length_b   1.000
_cell.length_c   1.000
_cell.angle_alpha   90.00
_cell.angle_beta   90.00
_cell.angle_gamma   90.00
#
_symmetry.space_group_name_H-M   'P 1'
#
loop_
_entity.id
_entity.type
_entity.pdbx_description
1 polymer ?
#
loop_
_entity_poly.entity_id
_entity_poly.type
_entity_poly.pdbx_seq_one_letter_code
_entity_poly.pdbx_strand_id
1 'polypeptide(L)'
;MSDTEETETQLQKDFVESSTFDPLPLKKWLKDQCRLLGFEHPTPVQQACIPRILEGQDILACAKTGSGKTAAFALPILDVLSDDVYGIFALILTPTRELAYQIADQFRVFGKPLGLKDCVITGGM
;
A
#
# COMPACT_ATOMS: atom_id res chain seq x y z
N MET A 1 30.36 -1.18 -23.04
CA MET A 1 29.17 -0.33 -22.78
C MET A 1 27.95 -0.96 -23.44
N SER A 2 27.68 -2.25 -23.17
CA SER A 2 26.68 -3.03 -23.90
C SER A 2 25.81 -3.92 -23.00
N ASP A 3 26.14 -4.07 -21.72
CA ASP A 3 25.55 -5.13 -20.89
C ASP A 3 24.57 -4.60 -19.82
N THR A 4 24.38 -3.27 -19.75
CA THR A 4 23.51 -2.63 -18.73
C THR A 4 22.09 -2.35 -19.23
N GLU A 5 21.90 -2.18 -20.54
CA GLU A 5 20.56 -1.90 -21.13
C GLU A 5 19.68 -3.16 -21.25
N GLU A 6 20.28 -4.35 -21.37
CA GLU A 6 19.54 -5.60 -21.47
C GLU A 6 18.89 -6.01 -20.13
N THR A 7 19.51 -5.65 -19.00
CA THR A 7 18.96 -5.97 -17.66
C THR A 7 17.75 -5.10 -17.29
N GLU A 8 17.72 -3.84 -17.72
CA GLU A 8 16.58 -2.94 -17.50
C GLU A 8 15.36 -3.31 -18.35
N THR A 9 15.60 -3.81 -19.57
CA THR A 9 14.53 -4.25 -20.49
C THR A 9 13.85 -5.53 -20.01
N GLN A 10 14.55 -6.39 -19.26
CA GLN A 10 14.00 -7.63 -18.75
C GLN A 10 13.05 -7.43 -17.55
N LEU A 11 13.32 -6.44 -16.69
CA LEU A 11 12.46 -6.10 -15.54
C LEU A 11 11.10 -5.51 -15.94
N GLN A 12 10.99 -4.93 -17.14
CA GLN A 12 9.73 -4.37 -17.65
C GLN A 12 8.79 -5.43 -18.26
N LYS A 13 9.29 -6.62 -18.61
CA LYS A 13 8.51 -7.67 -19.28
C LYS A 13 7.66 -8.54 -18.34
N ASP A 14 7.90 -8.48 -17.04
CA ASP A 14 7.09 -9.19 -16.03
C ASP A 14 5.87 -8.38 -15.54
N PHE A 15 5.69 -7.15 -16.04
CA PHE A 15 4.47 -6.37 -15.82
C PHE A 15 3.34 -6.91 -16.70
N VAL A 16 2.81 -8.07 -16.31
CA VAL A 16 1.56 -8.60 -16.86
C VAL A 16 0.44 -7.63 -16.49
N GLU A 17 0.00 -6.88 -17.50
CA GLU A 17 -1.28 -6.18 -17.52
C GLU A 17 -2.41 -7.14 -17.11
N SER A 18 -3.34 -6.65 -16.26
CA SER A 18 -4.61 -7.30 -15.89
C SER A 18 -4.65 -8.35 -14.77
N SER A 19 -3.70 -8.38 -13.85
CA SER A 19 -3.95 -9.16 -12.62
C SER A 19 -4.88 -8.41 -11.66
N THR A 20 -5.87 -9.12 -11.11
CA THR A 20 -6.72 -8.65 -10.00
C THR A 20 -5.86 -8.50 -8.72
N PHE A 21 -6.46 -8.18 -7.57
CA PHE A 21 -5.74 -8.29 -6.29
C PHE A 21 -5.41 -9.74 -5.88
N ASP A 22 -5.91 -10.74 -6.59
CA ASP A 22 -5.78 -12.16 -6.22
C ASP A 22 -4.33 -12.67 -6.10
N PRO A 23 -3.38 -12.37 -7.01
CA PRO A 23 -1.98 -12.78 -6.86
C PRO A 23 -1.23 -12.08 -5.73
N LEU A 24 -1.73 -10.95 -5.20
CA LEU A 24 -1.06 -10.30 -4.08
C LEU A 24 -1.19 -11.16 -2.82
N PRO A 25 -0.14 -11.28 -1.99
CA PRO A 25 -0.15 -12.09 -0.77
C PRO A 25 -0.93 -11.40 0.38
N LEU A 26 -2.12 -10.89 0.09
CA LEU A 26 -3.02 -10.26 1.06
C LEU A 26 -4.12 -11.22 1.50
N LYS A 27 -4.62 -11.05 2.72
CA LYS A 27 -5.76 -11.77 3.28
C LYS A 27 -7.03 -11.46 2.50
N LYS A 28 -7.92 -12.45 2.46
CA LYS A 28 -9.18 -12.39 1.69
C LYS A 28 -10.03 -11.17 2.06
N TRP A 29 -10.15 -10.86 3.35
CA TRP A 29 -10.98 -9.75 3.82
C TRP A 29 -10.54 -8.40 3.25
N LEU A 30 -9.22 -8.19 3.09
CA LEU A 30 -8.68 -6.95 2.59
C LEU A 30 -8.84 -6.86 1.06
N LYS A 31 -8.67 -7.97 0.35
CA LYS A 31 -8.99 -8.07 -1.10
C LYS A 31 -10.47 -7.78 -1.36
N ASP A 32 -11.36 -8.34 -0.54
CA ASP A 32 -12.81 -8.07 -0.62
C ASP A 32 -13.11 -6.59 -0.38
N GLN A 33 -12.44 -5.97 0.59
CA GLN A 33 -12.58 -4.54 0.86
C GLN A 33 -12.07 -3.67 -0.29
N CYS A 34 -10.93 -3.99 -0.90
CA CYS A 34 -10.44 -3.31 -2.11
C CYS A 34 -11.48 -3.37 -3.24
N ARG A 35 -12.05 -4.55 -3.50
CA ARG A 35 -13.10 -4.73 -4.52
C ARG A 35 -14.36 -3.92 -4.23
N LEU A 36 -14.83 -3.92 -2.98
CA LEU A 36 -15.98 -3.11 -2.55
C LEU A 36 -15.77 -1.62 -2.82
N LEU A 37 -14.54 -1.15 -2.67
CA LEU A 37 -14.14 0.24 -2.88
C LEU A 37 -13.87 0.56 -4.36
N GLY A 38 -14.06 -0.39 -5.27
CA GLY A 38 -13.81 -0.22 -6.71
C GLY A 38 -12.35 -0.33 -7.12
N PHE A 39 -11.47 -0.83 -6.24
CA PHE A 39 -10.08 -1.15 -6.59
C PHE A 39 -10.03 -2.56 -7.20
N GLU A 40 -10.18 -2.65 -8.52
CA GLU A 40 -10.16 -3.93 -9.22
C GLU A 40 -8.74 -4.44 -9.48
N HIS A 41 -7.82 -3.53 -9.80
CA HIS A 41 -6.44 -3.83 -10.19
C HIS A 41 -5.43 -3.05 -9.35
N PRO A 42 -4.40 -3.71 -8.80
CA PRO A 42 -3.33 -3.02 -8.11
C PRO A 42 -2.47 -2.23 -9.11
N THR A 43 -1.99 -1.06 -8.70
CA THR A 43 -1.08 -0.25 -9.53
C THR A 43 0.33 -0.85 -9.56
N PRO A 44 1.19 -0.48 -10.53
CA PRO A 44 2.54 -1.01 -10.61
C PRO A 44 3.38 -0.88 -9.34
N VAL A 45 3.24 0.25 -8.63
CA VAL A 45 3.93 0.46 -7.35
C VAL A 45 3.37 -0.44 -6.25
N GLN A 46 2.06 -0.72 -6.24
CA GLN A 46 1.46 -1.66 -5.28
C GLN A 46 1.94 -3.08 -5.52
N GLN A 47 1.97 -3.53 -6.79
CA GLN A 47 2.48 -4.85 -7.17
C GLN A 47 3.94 -5.05 -6.75
N ALA A 48 4.78 -4.03 -6.95
CA ALA A 48 6.20 -4.11 -6.61
C ALA A 48 6.47 -4.01 -5.10
N CYS A 49 5.69 -3.23 -4.36
CA CYS A 49 5.96 -2.97 -2.94
C CYS A 49 5.29 -3.96 -1.99
N ILE A 50 4.02 -4.32 -2.21
CA ILE A 50 3.21 -5.07 -1.23
C ILE A 50 3.86 -6.40 -0.82
N PRO A 51 4.31 -7.28 -1.76
CA PRO A 51 4.92 -8.55 -1.38
C PRO A 51 6.19 -8.35 -0.53
N ARG A 52 7.04 -7.41 -0.93
CA ARG A 52 8.31 -7.13 -0.24
C ARG A 52 8.12 -6.56 1.17
N ILE A 53 7.10 -5.71 1.36
CA ILE A 53 6.74 -5.20 2.68
C ILE A 53 6.28 -6.36 3.58
N LEU A 54 5.46 -7.28 3.08
CA LEU A 54 5.00 -8.45 3.84
C LEU A 54 6.13 -9.45 4.15
N GLU A 55 7.18 -9.47 3.33
CA GLU A 55 8.44 -10.19 3.60
C GLU A 55 9.32 -9.49 4.67
N GLY A 56 8.91 -8.32 5.17
CA GLY A 56 9.64 -7.56 6.18
C GLY A 56 10.81 -6.74 5.62
N GLN A 57 10.81 -6.45 4.32
CA GLN A 57 11.86 -5.64 3.68
C GLN A 57 11.57 -4.14 3.79
N ASP A 58 12.63 -3.35 3.96
CA ASP A 58 12.57 -1.90 3.85
C ASP A 58 12.46 -1.46 2.38
N ILE A 59 11.55 -0.53 2.09
CA ILE A 59 11.22 -0.14 0.72
C ILE A 59 11.38 1.37 0.51
N LEU A 60 12.10 1.71 -0.56
CA LEU A 60 12.09 3.05 -1.16
C LEU A 60 11.27 3.02 -2.45
N ALA A 61 10.05 3.58 -2.41
CA ALA A 61 9.15 3.60 -3.55
C ALA A 61 9.16 4.96 -4.28
N CYS A 62 9.70 4.98 -5.51
CA CYS A 62 9.71 6.15 -6.38
C CYS A 62 8.58 6.06 -7.41
N ALA A 63 7.51 6.84 -7.23
CA ALA A 63 6.40 6.89 -8.17
C ALA A 63 5.73 8.28 -8.21
N LYS A 64 5.09 8.63 -9.34
CA LYS A 64 4.38 9.90 -9.53
C LYS A 64 3.24 10.08 -8.52
N THR A 65 2.82 11.31 -8.21
CA THR A 65 1.60 11.54 -7.41
C THR A 65 0.38 10.91 -8.09
N GLY A 66 -0.56 10.38 -7.31
CA GLY A 66 -1.73 9.67 -7.85
C GLY A 66 -1.48 8.21 -8.27
N SER A 67 -0.24 7.69 -8.19
CA SER A 67 0.09 6.29 -8.54
C SER A 67 -0.36 5.22 -7.54
N GLY A 68 -1.10 5.60 -6.49
CA GLY A 68 -1.57 4.64 -5.48
C GLY A 68 -0.55 4.25 -4.41
N LYS A 69 0.51 5.06 -4.20
CA LYS A 69 1.52 4.86 -3.14
C LYS A 69 0.93 4.67 -1.75
N THR A 70 -0.15 5.39 -1.41
CA THR A 70 -0.80 5.28 -0.10
C THR A 70 -1.28 3.85 0.16
N ALA A 71 -2.00 3.26 -0.79
CA ALA A 71 -2.44 1.87 -0.67
C ALA A 71 -1.26 0.87 -0.71
N ALA A 72 -0.15 1.21 -1.39
CA ALA A 72 1.03 0.35 -1.46
C ALA A 72 1.66 0.07 -0.07
N PHE A 73 1.59 1.01 0.87
CA PHE A 73 2.01 0.78 2.25
C PHE A 73 0.83 0.53 3.22
N ALA A 74 -0.34 1.11 2.97
CA ALA A 74 -1.50 0.94 3.88
C ALA A 74 -2.04 -0.49 3.89
N LEU A 75 -2.15 -1.13 2.73
CA LEU A 75 -2.67 -2.50 2.62
C LEU A 75 -1.82 -3.52 3.40
N PRO A 76 -0.49 -3.60 3.23
CA PRO A 76 0.29 -4.57 3.98
C PRO A 76 0.33 -4.26 5.49
N ILE A 77 0.30 -2.98 5.90
CA ILE A 77 0.19 -2.61 7.33
C ILE A 77 -1.12 -3.16 7.93
N LEU A 78 -2.24 -2.95 7.24
CA LEU A 78 -3.54 -3.45 7.70
C LEU A 78 -3.62 -4.98 7.67
N ASP A 79 -2.97 -5.61 6.69
CA ASP A 79 -2.89 -7.05 6.60
C ASP A 79 -2.21 -7.62 7.85
N VAL A 80 -1.01 -7.16 8.20
CA VAL A 80 -0.28 -7.66 9.36
C VAL A 80 -1.00 -7.29 10.67
N LEU A 81 -1.52 -6.06 10.79
CA LEU A 81 -2.30 -5.64 11.96
C LEU A 81 -3.53 -6.53 12.21
N SER A 82 -4.10 -7.13 11.18
CA SER A 82 -5.30 -7.98 11.33
C SER A 82 -5.06 -9.32 12.02
N ASP A 83 -3.80 -9.75 12.21
CA ASP A 83 -3.49 -10.96 12.97
C ASP A 83 -3.64 -10.76 14.49
N ASP A 84 -3.24 -9.60 14.99
CA ASP A 84 -3.40 -9.21 16.39
C ASP A 84 -3.58 -7.69 16.49
N VAL A 85 -4.84 -7.27 16.69
CA VAL A 85 -5.22 -5.86 16.70
C VAL A 85 -4.89 -5.25 18.07
N TYR A 86 -3.61 -4.93 18.28
CA TYR A 86 -3.13 -4.41 19.56
C TYR A 86 -2.14 -3.24 19.43
N GLY A 87 -2.30 -2.26 20.33
CA GLY A 87 -1.33 -1.18 20.53
C GLY A 87 -1.19 -0.18 19.38
N ILE A 88 -0.06 0.54 19.38
CA ILE A 88 0.34 1.44 18.29
C ILE A 88 1.18 0.62 17.31
N PHE A 89 0.63 0.33 16.14
CA PHE A 89 1.25 -0.58 15.17
C PHE A 89 2.06 0.13 14.07
N ALA A 90 1.62 1.31 13.62
CA ALA A 90 2.28 2.04 12.55
C ALA A 90 2.34 3.54 12.84
N LEU A 91 3.44 4.17 12.45
CA LEU A 91 3.64 5.63 12.44
C LEU A 91 3.85 6.08 11.00
N ILE A 92 3.03 7.02 10.54
CA ILE A 92 3.13 7.58 9.19
C ILE A 92 3.52 9.05 9.33
N LEU A 93 4.65 9.42 8.72
CA LEU A 93 5.14 10.79 8.70
C LEU A 93 4.82 11.42 7.34
N THR A 94 4.32 12.65 7.38
CA THR A 94 3.87 13.37 6.18
C THR A 94 4.18 14.86 6.33
N PRO A 95 4.54 15.58 5.25
CA PRO A 95 4.98 16.97 5.34
C PRO A 95 3.86 17.99 5.61
N THR A 96 2.60 17.66 5.33
CA THR A 96 1.48 18.61 5.45
C THR A 96 0.29 18.04 6.22
N ARG A 97 -0.50 18.94 6.81
CA ARG A 97 -1.71 18.60 7.59
C ARG A 97 -2.74 17.90 6.70
N GLU A 98 -2.97 18.46 5.53
CA GLU A 98 -3.97 17.99 4.55
C GLU A 98 -3.65 16.56 4.11
N LEU A 99 -2.36 16.28 3.86
CA LEU A 99 -1.94 14.94 3.47
C LEU A 99 -2.05 13.94 4.62
N ALA A 100 -1.88 14.37 5.88
CA ALA A 100 -2.13 13.53 7.05
C ALA A 100 -3.59 13.09 7.12
N TYR A 101 -4.53 14.01 6.96
CA TYR A 101 -5.95 13.68 6.93
C TYR A 101 -6.33 12.81 5.74
N GLN A 102 -5.80 13.10 4.55
CA GLN A 102 -6.05 12.26 3.36
C GLN A 102 -5.57 10.83 3.57
N ILE A 103 -4.38 10.63 4.14
CA ILE A 103 -3.86 9.29 4.45
C ILE A 103 -4.74 8.62 5.51
N ALA A 104 -5.07 9.32 6.59
CA ALA A 104 -5.91 8.77 7.66
C ALA A 104 -7.28 8.30 7.15
N ASP A 105 -7.92 9.07 6.28
CA ASP A 105 -9.19 8.67 5.67
C ASP A 105 -9.05 7.43 4.79
N GLN A 106 -7.95 7.29 4.04
CA GLN A 106 -7.67 6.05 3.30
C GLN A 106 -7.52 4.85 4.25
N PHE A 107 -6.81 5.01 5.38
CA PHE A 107 -6.68 3.97 6.39
C PHE A 107 -8.03 3.57 7.00
N ARG A 108 -8.89 4.54 7.33
CA ARG A 108 -10.24 4.26 7.85
C ARG A 108 -11.09 3.51 6.85
N VAL A 109 -11.00 3.88 5.57
CA VAL A 109 -11.76 3.26 4.50
C VAL A 109 -11.33 1.82 4.26
N PHE A 110 -10.02 1.55 4.16
CA PHE A 110 -9.51 0.17 4.02
C PHE A 110 -9.67 -0.65 5.31
N GLY A 111 -9.46 -0.05 6.47
CA GLY A 111 -9.53 -0.71 7.78
C GLY A 111 -10.93 -0.79 8.39
N LYS A 112 -11.97 -0.33 7.69
CA LYS A 112 -13.36 -0.32 8.20
C LYS A 112 -13.81 -1.68 8.75
N PRO A 113 -13.57 -2.83 8.07
CA PRO A 113 -13.95 -4.14 8.60
C PRO A 113 -13.21 -4.54 9.89
N LEU A 114 -12.01 -3.99 10.12
CA LEU A 114 -11.18 -4.27 11.29
C LEU A 114 -11.56 -3.44 12.52
N GLY A 115 -12.42 -2.43 12.36
CA GLY A 115 -12.69 -1.46 13.42
C GLY A 115 -11.45 -0.62 13.77
N LEU A 116 -10.63 -0.30 12.75
CA LEU A 116 -9.37 0.42 12.91
C LEU A 116 -9.55 1.71 13.71
N LYS A 117 -8.64 1.94 14.65
CA LYS A 117 -8.48 3.21 15.37
C LYS A 117 -7.23 3.92 14.88
N ASP A 118 -7.38 5.14 14.41
CA ASP A 118 -6.29 6.00 13.99
C ASP A 118 -6.22 7.29 14.85
N CYS A 119 -5.05 7.90 14.91
CA CYS A 119 -4.85 9.19 15.56
C CYS A 119 -4.04 10.08 14.62
N VAL A 120 -4.58 11.25 14.28
CA VAL A 120 -3.90 12.24 13.46
C VAL A 120 -3.38 13.35 14.36
N ILE A 121 -2.06 13.51 14.39
CA ILE A 121 -1.38 14.55 15.19
C ILE A 121 -0.82 15.59 14.22
N THR A 122 -1.29 16.83 14.35
CA THR A 122 -0.79 17.96 13.56
C THR A 122 -0.55 19.19 14.45
N GLY A 123 0.37 20.06 14.05
CA GLY A 123 0.64 21.33 14.74
C GLY A 123 -0.27 22.46 14.25
N GLY A 124 -0.73 23.32 15.18
CA GLY A 124 -1.54 24.50 14.92
C GLY A 124 -3.05 24.21 14.79
N MET A 125 -3.89 25.16 15.25
CA MET A 125 -5.34 25.18 14.95
C MET A 125 -5.54 25.88 13.62
#